data_AF-A0AAF0DR86-F1
#
_entry.id   AF-A0AAF0DR86-F1
#
_cell.length_a   1.000
_cell.length_b   1.000
_cell.length_c   1.000
_cell.angle_alpha   90.00
_cell.angle_beta   90.00
_cell.angle_gamma   90.00
#
_symmetry.space_group_name_H-M   'P 1'
#
loop_
_entity.id
_entity.type
_entity.pdbx_description
1 polymer ?
#
loop_
_entity_poly.entity_id
_entity_poly.type
_entity_poly.pdbx_seq_one_letter_code
_entity_poly.pdbx_strand_id
1 'polypeptide(L)'
;MSDTGHRPLTGGSRAARGDSQVQRLGNILTGYVAHDPYPVWKSFDESCESPRLFAHLLTAVPTAGAGPVAAYRPVSMSAQDRQELERVLQNRTVLLVGDALDRAMVQNLCTMLGTSSVSVTADHAFGGALKNVDSETPPGDTLLADYCYVDQFDALFTSFYHYGVETSNVWHKQPTYYPPQRFEARMEELLSVYLQSLKAPRSVASLPRRRNGVDLAVFSSGLWDLATWAMEDAQMGLVSSQDLTEQRIKNWRARTVDMITSLQKTVGNARVAWRSLPLPAADAHGSVRTLLESLRASFKPTNDSNDRPFVYANRVAQLNNARAASLYLEGRDTVRGTSGRLWSSQVHPQLGDIPLAEITLGQESPAPHTVFNVGLVPDAMLFWDAVLAELRMAVA
;
A
#
# COMPACT_ATOMS: atom_id res chain seq x y z
N MET A 1 -65.36 16.08 -8.76
CA MET A 1 -65.76 17.27 -7.98
C MET A 1 -64.87 17.29 -6.76
N SER A 2 -63.78 18.05 -6.84
CA SER A 2 -63.56 19.30 -6.07
C SER A 2 -63.33 18.99 -4.58
N ASP A 3 -62.08 18.88 -4.15
CA ASP A 3 -61.21 20.02 -3.80
C ASP A 3 -61.78 20.82 -2.62
N THR A 4 -61.18 20.60 -1.45
CA THR A 4 -61.22 21.56 -0.33
C THR A 4 -59.88 21.51 0.38
N GLY A 5 -58.98 22.38 -0.06
CA GLY A 5 -57.76 22.69 0.66
C GLY A 5 -58.01 23.44 1.97
N HIS A 6 -56.99 23.45 2.83
CA HIS A 6 -56.75 24.54 3.78
C HIS A 6 -55.26 24.88 3.81
N ARG A 7 -55.01 26.17 3.65
CA ARG A 7 -53.73 26.89 3.63
C ARG A 7 -53.29 27.24 5.08
N PRO A 8 -52.09 27.82 5.27
CA PRO A 8 -51.18 27.50 6.36
C PRO A 8 -51.30 28.45 7.55
N LEU A 9 -50.72 28.06 8.69
CA LEU A 9 -50.34 28.99 9.75
C LEU A 9 -48.87 28.81 10.10
N THR A 10 -48.16 29.91 9.90
CA THR A 10 -46.80 30.24 10.30
C THR A 10 -46.66 30.25 11.82
N GLY A 11 -45.60 29.61 12.33
CA GLY A 11 -45.08 29.81 13.67
C GLY A 11 -43.55 29.86 13.58
N GLY A 12 -42.98 31.06 13.69
CA GLY A 12 -41.56 31.29 13.57
C GLY A 12 -40.75 31.00 14.84
N SER A 13 -39.44 30.91 14.61
CA SER A 13 -38.33 31.10 15.56
C SER A 13 -38.04 30.00 16.58
N ARG A 14 -36.98 29.23 16.28
CA ARG A 14 -35.66 29.54 16.87
C ARG A 14 -34.56 28.86 16.06
N ALA A 15 -33.63 29.67 15.60
CA ALA A 15 -32.35 29.22 15.08
C ALA A 15 -31.62 28.43 16.17
N ALA A 16 -31.58 27.11 16.01
CA ALA A 16 -30.55 26.28 16.61
C ALA A 16 -29.49 26.07 15.52
N ARG A 17 -28.40 26.86 15.61
CA ARG A 17 -27.10 26.41 15.11
C ARG A 17 -26.82 25.09 15.83
N GLY A 18 -26.87 24.00 15.09
CA GLY A 18 -26.66 22.64 15.59
C GLY A 18 -25.97 21.84 14.51
N ASP A 19 -24.65 22.02 14.50
CA ASP A 19 -23.62 21.08 14.06
C ASP A 19 -23.90 20.15 12.87
N SER A 20 -23.20 20.48 11.79
CA SER A 20 -22.78 19.59 10.71
C SER A 20 -22.04 18.35 11.26
N GLN A 21 -22.78 17.33 11.70
CA GLN A 21 -22.26 16.01 12.05
C GLN A 21 -22.72 14.93 11.05
N VAL A 22 -22.60 15.21 9.76
CA VAL A 22 -22.60 14.18 8.72
C VAL A 22 -21.38 14.41 7.85
N GLN A 23 -20.20 14.12 8.40
CA GLN A 23 -18.93 13.95 7.66
C GLN A 23 -17.81 13.75 8.68
N ARG A 24 -17.44 12.49 8.91
CA ARG A 24 -16.13 12.02 9.40
C ARG A 24 -16.20 10.50 9.56
N LEU A 25 -16.38 9.79 8.45
CA LEU A 25 -15.76 8.47 8.35
C LEU A 25 -14.38 8.74 7.75
N GLY A 26 -13.40 8.83 8.63
CA GLY A 26 -11.97 8.74 8.38
C GLY A 26 -11.42 9.18 7.02
N ASN A 27 -11.04 10.45 6.93
CA ASN A 27 -10.11 11.08 5.96
C ASN A 27 -10.15 10.67 4.48
N ILE A 28 -11.28 10.20 3.96
CA ILE A 28 -11.67 10.41 2.56
C ILE A 28 -12.93 11.26 2.57
N LEU A 29 -12.87 12.43 1.94
CA LEU A 29 -14.11 13.12 1.58
C LEU A 29 -14.82 12.27 0.53
N THR A 30 -16.07 11.90 0.80
CA THR A 30 -16.94 11.18 -0.13
C THR A 30 -16.79 11.74 -1.54
N GLY A 31 -16.63 10.86 -2.53
CA GLY A 31 -16.25 11.25 -3.88
C GLY A 31 -16.41 10.12 -4.88
N TYR A 32 -15.79 10.28 -6.05
CA TYR A 32 -15.86 9.36 -7.17
C TYR A 32 -14.55 9.39 -7.98
N VAL A 33 -14.29 8.34 -8.76
CA VAL A 33 -13.19 8.31 -9.72
C VAL A 33 -13.65 8.98 -11.02
N ALA A 34 -13.00 10.07 -11.41
CA ALA A 34 -13.13 10.65 -12.73
C ALA A 34 -12.09 10.04 -13.67
N HIS A 35 -12.46 9.73 -14.91
CA HIS A 35 -11.58 9.10 -15.90
C HIS A 35 -11.08 10.06 -16.99
N ASP A 36 -11.73 11.21 -17.15
CA ASP A 36 -11.40 12.23 -18.16
C ASP A 36 -10.76 13.46 -17.48
N PRO A 37 -9.57 13.92 -17.94
CA PRO A 37 -8.70 13.33 -18.98
C PRO A 37 -7.84 12.16 -18.51
N TYR A 38 -7.86 11.83 -17.21
CA TYR A 38 -7.19 10.68 -16.63
C TYR A 38 -7.82 10.28 -15.31
N PRO A 39 -7.59 9.04 -14.83
CA PRO A 39 -8.05 8.58 -13.53
C PRO A 39 -7.57 9.49 -12.40
N VAL A 40 -8.51 10.10 -11.69
CA VAL A 40 -8.26 10.89 -10.49
C VAL A 40 -9.45 10.77 -9.55
N TRP A 41 -9.18 10.69 -8.25
CA TRP A 41 -10.24 10.81 -7.24
C TRP A 41 -10.79 12.23 -7.25
N LYS A 42 -12.11 12.43 -7.22
CA LYS A 42 -12.74 13.74 -7.04
C LYS A 42 -13.66 13.70 -5.84
N SER A 43 -13.55 14.68 -4.95
CA SER A 43 -14.51 14.87 -3.87
C SER A 43 -15.86 15.32 -4.43
N PHE A 44 -16.95 15.00 -3.72
CA PHE A 44 -18.25 15.65 -3.92
C PHE A 44 -18.28 17.09 -3.38
N ASP A 45 -17.30 17.49 -2.58
CA ASP A 45 -17.10 18.88 -2.18
C ASP A 45 -16.29 19.60 -3.27
N GLU A 46 -16.95 20.48 -4.03
CA GLU A 46 -16.34 21.25 -5.11
C GLU A 46 -15.21 22.19 -4.64
N SER A 47 -15.17 22.54 -3.35
CA SER A 47 -14.07 23.34 -2.78
C SER A 47 -12.80 22.53 -2.55
N CYS A 48 -12.88 21.20 -2.60
CA CYS A 48 -11.77 20.29 -2.40
C CYS A 48 -11.26 19.75 -3.74
N GLU A 49 -10.23 20.37 -4.31
CA GLU A 49 -9.54 19.83 -5.47
C GLU A 49 -8.54 18.75 -5.06
N SER A 50 -8.68 17.57 -5.66
CA SER A 50 -7.69 16.52 -5.53
C SER A 50 -6.38 16.92 -6.21
N PRO A 51 -5.21 16.65 -5.60
CA PRO A 51 -3.93 16.81 -6.25
C PRO A 51 -3.87 16.01 -7.56
N ARG A 52 -3.04 16.45 -8.50
CA ARG A 52 -2.78 15.76 -9.78
C ARG A 52 -1.31 15.40 -9.91
N LEU A 53 -0.67 15.09 -8.79
CA LEU A 53 0.78 14.99 -8.67
C LEU A 53 1.32 13.89 -9.58
N PHE A 54 0.62 12.75 -9.69
CA PHE A 54 1.08 11.68 -10.56
C PHE A 54 0.93 12.02 -12.04
N ALA A 55 -0.19 12.63 -12.42
CA ALA A 55 -0.39 13.09 -13.80
C ALA A 55 0.68 14.15 -14.21
N HIS A 56 1.00 15.08 -13.31
CA HIS A 56 2.09 16.04 -13.50
C HIS A 56 3.47 15.37 -13.58
N LEU A 57 3.71 14.32 -12.77
CA LEU A 57 4.92 13.50 -12.87
C LEU A 57 5.06 12.86 -14.24
N LEU A 58 3.98 12.29 -14.79
CA LEU A 58 3.99 11.73 -16.14
C LEU A 58 4.40 12.78 -17.18
N THR A 59 3.89 14.02 -17.08
CA THR A 59 4.28 15.12 -17.98
C THR A 59 5.74 15.55 -17.81
N ALA A 60 6.27 15.53 -16.58
CA ALA A 60 7.64 15.94 -16.29
C ALA A 60 8.71 14.92 -16.74
N VAL A 61 8.35 13.63 -16.84
CA VAL A 61 9.27 12.55 -17.23
C VAL A 61 9.21 12.31 -18.75
N PRO A 62 10.30 12.55 -19.51
CA PRO A 62 10.27 12.47 -20.97
C PRO A 62 9.97 11.08 -21.53
N THR A 63 10.58 10.03 -20.97
CA THR A 63 10.44 8.62 -21.43
C THR A 63 9.01 8.11 -21.33
N ALA A 64 8.28 8.66 -20.38
CA ALA A 64 6.92 8.29 -20.15
C ALA A 64 6.03 8.70 -21.37
N GLY A 65 6.50 9.64 -22.23
CA GLY A 65 5.81 10.19 -23.40
C GLY A 65 5.48 9.17 -24.48
N ALA A 66 6.22 8.06 -24.50
CA ALA A 66 6.00 6.92 -25.37
C ALA A 66 5.52 5.66 -24.60
N GLY A 67 5.23 5.81 -23.31
CA GLY A 67 4.84 4.72 -22.42
C GLY A 67 3.36 4.32 -22.56
N PRO A 68 2.94 3.23 -21.89
CA PRO A 68 1.58 2.69 -21.98
C PRO A 68 0.49 3.62 -21.42
N VAL A 69 0.88 4.65 -20.66
CA VAL A 69 -0.02 5.67 -20.10
C VAL A 69 0.16 7.05 -20.73
N ALA A 70 0.72 7.12 -21.95
CA ALA A 70 1.01 8.38 -22.62
C ALA A 70 -0.23 9.27 -22.80
N ALA A 71 -1.39 8.68 -23.07
CA ALA A 71 -2.65 9.40 -23.25
C ALA A 71 -3.17 10.10 -21.98
N TYR A 72 -2.71 9.67 -20.80
CA TYR A 72 -3.18 10.18 -19.50
C TYR A 72 -2.32 11.35 -18.97
N ARG A 73 -1.46 11.92 -19.82
CA ARG A 73 -0.65 13.09 -19.49
C ARG A 73 -1.46 14.37 -19.72
N PRO A 74 -1.41 15.31 -18.77
CA PRO A 74 -1.73 16.70 -19.06
C PRO A 74 -0.92 17.22 -20.25
N VAL A 75 -1.61 17.89 -21.19
CA VAL A 75 -0.99 18.52 -22.38
C VAL A 75 0.04 19.57 -21.99
N SER A 76 -0.20 20.28 -20.89
CA SER A 76 0.69 21.26 -20.30
C SER A 76 0.64 21.18 -18.78
N MET A 77 1.67 21.70 -18.13
CA MET A 77 1.79 21.81 -16.68
C MET A 77 2.15 23.26 -16.35
N SER A 78 1.45 23.88 -15.39
CA SER A 78 1.74 25.26 -14.99
C SER A 78 3.08 25.35 -14.26
N ALA A 79 3.66 26.55 -14.18
CA ALA A 79 4.89 26.77 -13.41
C ALA A 79 4.70 26.46 -11.92
N GLN A 80 3.51 26.75 -11.36
CA GLN A 80 3.17 26.47 -9.97
C GLN A 80 3.09 24.96 -9.72
N ASP A 81 2.44 24.21 -10.62
CA ASP A 81 2.35 22.75 -10.51
C ASP A 81 3.73 22.09 -10.60
N ARG A 82 4.59 22.60 -11.48
CA ARG A 82 5.97 22.14 -11.60
C ARG A 82 6.75 22.38 -10.30
N GLN A 83 6.65 23.59 -9.74
CA GLN A 83 7.32 23.93 -8.49
C GLN A 83 6.83 23.04 -7.33
N GLU A 84 5.52 22.76 -7.27
CA GLU A 84 4.96 21.87 -6.27
C GLU A 84 5.48 20.44 -6.44
N LEU A 85 5.52 19.93 -7.68
CA LEU A 85 6.07 18.61 -7.97
C LEU A 85 7.55 18.51 -7.57
N GLU A 86 8.35 19.52 -7.89
CA GLU A 86 9.76 19.61 -7.48
C GLU A 86 9.89 19.64 -5.95
N ARG A 87 9.06 20.42 -5.24
CA ARG A 87 9.04 20.46 -3.76
C ARG A 87 8.73 19.09 -3.16
N VAL A 88 7.76 18.38 -3.75
CA VAL A 88 7.28 17.09 -3.26
C VAL A 88 8.27 15.97 -3.54
N LEU A 89 8.94 15.95 -4.70
CA LEU A 89 9.74 14.81 -5.15
C LEU A 89 11.25 14.98 -5.04
N GLN A 90 11.78 16.20 -4.99
CA GLN A 90 13.21 16.42 -5.09
C GLN A 90 13.98 15.73 -3.97
N ASN A 91 14.87 14.81 -4.33
CA ASN A 91 15.71 14.03 -3.42
C ASN A 91 14.90 13.26 -2.36
N ARG A 92 13.75 12.68 -2.75
CA ARG A 92 12.89 11.91 -1.85
C ARG A 92 13.01 10.41 -2.02
N THR A 93 12.81 9.69 -0.92
CA THR A 93 12.67 8.23 -0.92
C THR A 93 11.32 7.82 -0.35
N VAL A 94 10.55 7.09 -1.16
CA VAL A 94 9.30 6.44 -0.76
C VAL A 94 9.55 4.95 -0.63
N LEU A 95 9.17 4.37 0.51
CA LEU A 95 9.31 2.96 0.82
C LEU A 95 7.94 2.31 0.97
N LEU A 96 7.62 1.32 0.14
CA LEU A 96 6.44 0.46 0.32
C LEU A 96 6.86 -0.81 1.08
N VAL A 97 6.31 -1.04 2.27
CA VAL A 97 6.56 -2.22 3.09
C VAL A 97 5.33 -3.10 3.06
N GLY A 98 5.42 -4.22 2.36
CA GLY A 98 4.25 -5.03 2.05
C GLY A 98 4.57 -6.35 1.37
N ASP A 99 3.75 -6.69 0.38
CA ASP A 99 3.74 -7.99 -0.28
C ASP A 99 3.87 -7.85 -1.82
N ALA A 100 3.46 -8.92 -2.54
CA ALA A 100 3.50 -8.99 -4.00
C ALA A 100 2.80 -7.80 -4.69
N LEU A 101 1.75 -7.25 -4.07
CA LEU A 101 1.03 -6.11 -4.64
C LEU A 101 1.89 -4.85 -4.59
N ASP A 102 2.55 -4.57 -3.47
CA ASP A 102 3.39 -3.37 -3.31
C ASP A 102 4.62 -3.44 -4.23
N ARG A 103 5.16 -4.64 -4.48
CA ARG A 103 6.10 -4.87 -5.58
C ARG A 103 5.51 -4.48 -6.93
N ALA A 104 4.36 -5.05 -7.28
CA ALA A 104 3.73 -4.80 -8.56
C ALA A 104 3.45 -3.32 -8.77
N MET A 105 3.12 -2.58 -7.70
CA MET A 105 2.97 -1.12 -7.77
C MET A 105 4.26 -0.40 -8.16
N VAL A 106 5.42 -0.79 -7.61
CA VAL A 106 6.72 -0.22 -8.01
C VAL A 106 7.08 -0.58 -9.45
N GLN A 107 6.75 -1.80 -9.89
CA GLN A 107 6.93 -2.21 -11.29
C GLN A 107 6.04 -1.39 -12.23
N ASN A 108 4.77 -1.26 -11.88
CA ASN A 108 3.78 -0.46 -12.60
C ASN A 108 4.20 1.01 -12.68
N LEU A 109 4.76 1.58 -11.61
CA LEU A 109 5.32 2.94 -11.63
C LEU A 109 6.37 3.09 -12.73
N CYS A 110 7.36 2.19 -12.73
CA CYS A 110 8.44 2.22 -13.71
C CYS A 110 7.92 2.04 -15.13
N THR A 111 7.01 1.09 -15.34
CA THR A 111 6.35 0.87 -16.63
C THR A 111 5.58 2.11 -17.09
N MET A 112 4.83 2.77 -16.21
CA MET A 112 4.13 4.02 -16.52
C MET A 112 5.09 5.18 -16.87
N LEU A 113 6.27 5.18 -16.26
CA LEU A 113 7.34 6.14 -16.55
C LEU A 113 8.20 5.77 -17.78
N GLY A 114 7.88 4.68 -18.49
CA GLY A 114 8.61 4.24 -19.67
C GLY A 114 9.97 3.60 -19.35
N THR A 115 10.12 3.05 -18.15
CA THR A 115 11.36 2.41 -17.65
C THR A 115 11.05 1.01 -17.10
N SER A 116 12.08 0.31 -16.63
CA SER A 116 11.95 -0.99 -15.96
C SER A 116 12.40 -0.88 -14.51
N SER A 117 11.69 -1.56 -13.61
CA SER A 117 12.11 -1.68 -12.22
C SER A 117 13.41 -2.46 -12.09
N VAL A 118 14.16 -2.20 -11.03
CA VAL A 118 15.37 -2.93 -10.69
C VAL A 118 15.11 -3.80 -9.47
N SER A 119 15.32 -5.11 -9.59
CA SER A 119 15.20 -6.05 -8.48
C SER A 119 16.48 -6.09 -7.64
N VAL A 120 16.31 -6.08 -6.33
CA VAL A 120 17.38 -6.17 -5.34
C VAL A 120 17.43 -7.61 -4.81
N THR A 121 18.25 -8.44 -5.45
CA THR A 121 18.61 -9.78 -4.95
C THR A 121 19.93 -9.73 -4.18
N ALA A 122 20.38 -10.86 -3.63
CA ALA A 122 21.65 -10.92 -2.87
C ALA A 122 22.88 -10.45 -3.67
N ASP A 123 22.84 -10.56 -4.99
CA ASP A 123 23.92 -10.12 -5.89
C ASP A 123 23.86 -8.63 -6.24
N HIS A 124 22.75 -7.97 -5.94
CA HIS A 124 22.64 -6.52 -6.08
C HIS A 124 23.48 -5.82 -4.99
N ALA A 125 24.01 -4.63 -5.30
CA ALA A 125 24.85 -3.87 -4.35
C ALA A 125 24.11 -3.47 -3.06
N PHE A 126 22.77 -3.44 -3.10
CA PHE A 126 21.90 -3.19 -1.94
C PHE A 126 21.37 -4.47 -1.28
N GLY A 127 21.63 -5.64 -1.86
CA GLY A 127 21.11 -6.91 -1.37
C GLY A 127 22.01 -7.61 -0.36
N GLY A 128 23.10 -6.97 0.08
CA GLY A 128 24.07 -7.56 0.99
C GLY A 128 23.46 -8.08 2.30
N ALA A 129 22.34 -7.49 2.76
CA ALA A 129 21.61 -7.96 3.93
C ALA A 129 21.21 -9.45 3.82
N LEU A 130 20.82 -9.91 2.63
CA LEU A 130 20.45 -11.31 2.39
C LEU A 130 21.64 -12.27 2.57
N LYS A 131 22.89 -11.81 2.51
CA LYS A 131 24.07 -12.66 2.71
C LYS A 131 24.39 -12.88 4.19
N ASN A 132 23.81 -12.07 5.07
CA ASN A 132 24.10 -12.06 6.50
C ASN A 132 23.02 -12.74 7.34
N VAL A 133 21.95 -13.23 6.72
CA VAL A 133 20.89 -13.97 7.42
C VAL A 133 21.32 -15.41 7.62
N ASP A 134 21.13 -15.92 8.83
CA ASP A 134 21.33 -17.34 9.13
C ASP A 134 20.26 -18.17 8.41
N SER A 135 20.67 -18.95 7.41
CA SER A 135 19.79 -19.70 6.52
C SER A 135 20.49 -20.97 6.03
N GLU A 136 19.81 -22.11 6.13
CA GLU A 136 20.29 -23.39 5.58
C GLU A 136 20.36 -23.36 4.05
N THR A 137 19.56 -22.50 3.41
CA THR A 137 19.55 -22.32 1.96
C THR A 137 20.26 -21.02 1.57
N PRO A 138 21.12 -21.03 0.53
CA PRO A 138 21.70 -19.80 0.01
C PRO A 138 20.60 -18.87 -0.51
N PRO A 139 20.78 -17.54 -0.45
CA PRO A 139 19.74 -16.59 -0.84
C PRO A 139 19.37 -16.69 -2.33
N GLY A 140 20.27 -17.10 -3.21
CA GLY A 140 19.98 -17.27 -4.63
C GLY A 140 19.31 -16.04 -5.24
N ASP A 141 18.17 -16.26 -5.90
CA ASP A 141 17.34 -15.23 -6.53
C ASP A 141 16.26 -14.62 -5.62
N THR A 142 16.40 -14.78 -4.29
CA THR A 142 15.50 -14.18 -3.30
C THR A 142 15.44 -12.67 -3.46
N LEU A 143 14.22 -12.13 -3.49
CA LEU A 143 13.98 -10.69 -3.57
C LEU A 143 13.98 -10.05 -2.18
N LEU A 144 14.78 -8.99 -2.03
CA LEU A 144 14.75 -8.10 -0.88
C LEU A 144 13.81 -6.91 -1.11
N ALA A 145 13.86 -6.37 -2.33
CA ALA A 145 13.19 -5.15 -2.75
C ALA A 145 13.09 -5.09 -4.29
N ASP A 146 12.18 -4.28 -4.81
CA ASP A 146 12.28 -3.71 -6.15
C ASP A 146 12.34 -2.19 -6.01
N TYR A 147 12.95 -1.50 -6.98
CA TYR A 147 12.92 -0.05 -6.99
C TYR A 147 12.73 0.55 -8.37
N CYS A 148 12.15 1.74 -8.37
CA CYS A 148 12.00 2.64 -9.49
C CYS A 148 12.68 3.97 -9.16
N TYR A 149 13.59 4.42 -10.02
CA TYR A 149 14.33 5.67 -9.83
C TYR A 149 13.93 6.70 -10.89
N VAL A 150 13.58 7.90 -10.44
CA VAL A 150 13.19 9.02 -11.30
C VAL A 150 14.27 10.09 -11.24
N ASP A 151 15.06 10.16 -12.30
CA ASP A 151 16.27 10.98 -12.38
C ASP A 151 15.96 12.49 -12.39
N GLN A 152 14.85 12.92 -12.99
CA GLN A 152 14.48 14.35 -13.05
C GLN A 152 14.33 14.99 -11.67
N PHE A 153 13.93 14.20 -10.67
CA PHE A 153 13.71 14.65 -9.30
C PHE A 153 14.71 14.04 -8.32
N ASP A 154 15.62 13.19 -8.77
CA ASP A 154 16.41 12.36 -7.88
C ASP A 154 15.53 11.64 -6.84
N ALA A 155 14.40 11.07 -7.28
CA ALA A 155 13.40 10.43 -6.41
C ALA A 155 13.49 8.89 -6.52
N LEU A 156 13.47 8.20 -5.38
CA LEU A 156 13.53 6.75 -5.29
C LEU A 156 12.23 6.20 -4.71
N PHE A 157 11.61 5.27 -5.43
CA PHE A 157 10.43 4.53 -4.98
C PHE A 157 10.84 3.07 -4.87
N THR A 158 10.72 2.47 -3.68
CA THR A 158 11.18 1.09 -3.47
C THR A 158 10.19 0.29 -2.64
N SER A 159 10.07 -1.00 -2.92
CA SER A 159 9.32 -1.95 -2.13
C SER A 159 10.24 -2.73 -1.18
N PHE A 160 9.69 -3.28 -0.10
CA PHE A 160 10.35 -4.21 0.80
C PHE A 160 9.35 -5.28 1.25
N TYR A 161 9.76 -6.54 1.19
CA TYR A 161 8.87 -7.70 1.40
C TYR A 161 8.86 -8.23 2.83
N HIS A 162 7.69 -8.63 3.29
CA HIS A 162 7.49 -9.38 4.54
C HIS A 162 6.44 -10.48 4.43
N TYR A 163 6.34 -11.33 5.46
CA TYR A 163 5.44 -12.48 5.52
C TYR A 163 4.15 -12.26 6.35
N GLY A 164 3.81 -10.99 6.59
CA GLY A 164 2.57 -10.60 7.27
C GLY A 164 2.70 -10.67 8.79
N VAL A 165 1.58 -10.91 9.47
CA VAL A 165 1.49 -10.94 10.94
C VAL A 165 2.02 -12.24 11.56
N GLU A 166 2.30 -13.25 10.74
CA GLU A 166 2.54 -14.63 11.14
C GLU A 166 3.87 -14.82 11.89
N THR A 167 3.86 -15.55 13.02
CA THR A 167 5.00 -15.70 13.95
C THR A 167 5.45 -17.14 14.20
N SER A 168 4.63 -18.14 13.86
CA SER A 168 4.86 -19.57 14.09
C SER A 168 5.71 -20.25 13.02
N ASN A 169 6.36 -19.46 12.17
CA ASN A 169 7.27 -19.92 11.12
C ASN A 169 6.61 -20.83 10.06
N VAL A 170 5.31 -20.72 9.78
CA VAL A 170 4.57 -21.60 8.86
C VAL A 170 5.19 -21.73 7.46
N TRP A 171 5.93 -20.70 7.01
CA TRP A 171 6.48 -20.64 5.67
C TRP A 171 7.82 -21.39 5.51
N HIS A 172 8.49 -21.80 6.60
CA HIS A 172 9.83 -22.39 6.55
C HIS A 172 9.97 -23.64 5.66
N LYS A 173 8.87 -24.37 5.44
CA LYS A 173 8.86 -25.58 4.60
C LYS A 173 8.70 -25.27 3.11
N GLN A 174 8.39 -24.02 2.76
CA GLN A 174 8.22 -23.65 1.37
C GLN A 174 9.60 -23.43 0.72
N PRO A 175 9.87 -24.00 -0.48
CA PRO A 175 11.16 -23.83 -1.15
C PRO A 175 11.51 -22.37 -1.45
N THR A 176 10.51 -21.51 -1.58
CA THR A 176 10.68 -20.07 -1.87
C THR A 176 10.85 -19.22 -0.62
N TYR A 177 10.70 -19.79 0.58
CA TYR A 177 10.91 -19.07 1.82
C TYR A 177 12.37 -18.67 1.99
N TYR A 178 12.56 -17.45 2.49
CA TYR A 178 13.84 -16.96 2.94
C TYR A 178 13.69 -16.21 4.29
N PRO A 179 14.46 -16.60 5.32
CA PRO A 179 14.34 -16.01 6.65
C PRO A 179 14.75 -14.52 6.71
N PRO A 180 14.48 -13.83 7.83
CA PRO A 180 13.60 -14.27 8.92
C PRO A 180 12.11 -14.13 8.54
N GLN A 181 11.24 -14.97 9.11
CA GLN A 181 9.79 -14.85 8.89
C GLN A 181 9.21 -13.64 9.63
N ARG A 182 9.59 -13.49 10.90
CA ARG A 182 9.01 -12.50 11.80
C ARG A 182 9.27 -11.09 11.28
N PHE A 183 8.22 -10.28 11.18
CA PHE A 183 8.29 -8.92 10.66
C PHE A 183 9.35 -8.06 11.36
N GLU A 184 9.38 -8.03 12.69
CA GLU A 184 10.33 -7.18 13.43
C GLU A 184 11.79 -7.57 13.16
N ALA A 185 12.08 -8.88 13.04
CA ALA A 185 13.40 -9.37 12.66
C ALA A 185 13.77 -8.95 11.23
N ARG A 186 12.83 -8.98 10.26
CA ARG A 186 13.08 -8.47 8.91
C ARG A 186 13.35 -6.96 8.92
N MET A 187 12.68 -6.19 9.78
CA MET A 187 12.93 -4.76 9.90
C MET A 187 14.35 -4.48 10.39
N GLU A 188 14.81 -5.25 11.38
CA GLU A 188 16.12 -5.09 12.00
C GLU A 188 17.25 -5.64 11.13
N GLU A 189 17.15 -6.88 10.66
CA GLU A 189 18.25 -7.60 9.99
C GLU A 189 18.32 -7.29 8.49
N LEU A 190 17.19 -7.00 7.86
CA LEU A 190 17.11 -6.83 6.41
C LEU A 190 16.87 -5.37 6.01
N LEU A 191 15.75 -4.77 6.42
CA LEU A 191 15.39 -3.42 5.99
C LEU A 191 16.39 -2.38 6.50
N SER A 192 16.82 -2.46 7.76
CA SER A 192 17.76 -1.49 8.32
C SER A 192 19.09 -1.47 7.54
N VAL A 193 19.60 -2.64 7.16
CA VAL A 193 20.84 -2.81 6.39
C VAL A 193 20.65 -2.30 4.97
N TYR A 194 19.51 -2.64 4.34
CA TYR A 194 19.15 -2.11 3.02
C TYR A 194 19.13 -0.57 2.99
N LEU A 195 18.46 0.06 3.97
CA LEU A 195 18.41 1.52 4.09
C LEU A 195 19.78 2.13 4.37
N GLN A 196 20.67 1.45 5.09
CA GLN A 196 22.06 1.90 5.27
C GLN A 196 22.84 1.84 3.94
N SER A 197 22.66 0.80 3.13
CA SER A 197 23.31 0.69 1.83
C SER A 197 22.85 1.77 0.84
N LEU A 198 21.57 2.19 0.89
CA LEU A 198 21.07 3.33 0.11
C LEU A 198 21.73 4.67 0.48
N LYS A 199 22.21 4.79 1.72
CA LYS A 199 22.95 5.98 2.21
C LYS A 199 24.45 5.92 1.92
N ALA A 200 24.98 4.83 1.37
CA ALA A 200 26.40 4.68 1.10
C ALA A 200 26.80 5.41 -0.20
N PRO A 201 27.92 6.16 -0.24
CA PRO A 201 28.42 6.75 -1.48
C PRO A 201 28.83 5.67 -2.49
N ARG A 202 28.45 5.83 -3.77
CA ARG A 202 28.92 5.02 -4.92
C ARG A 202 28.48 3.56 -4.98
N SER A 203 27.42 3.19 -4.28
CA SER A 203 26.94 1.81 -4.22
C SER A 203 26.39 1.28 -5.55
N VAL A 204 25.82 2.13 -6.43
CA VAL A 204 25.36 1.74 -7.77
C VAL A 204 25.53 2.89 -8.76
N ALA A 205 26.07 2.62 -9.95
CA ALA A 205 26.25 3.63 -11.00
C ALA A 205 24.95 4.33 -11.45
N SER A 206 23.79 3.70 -11.19
CA SER A 206 22.46 4.23 -11.54
C SER A 206 21.87 5.22 -10.52
N LEU A 207 22.45 5.36 -9.32
CA LEU A 207 22.01 6.35 -8.33
C LEU A 207 23.09 7.43 -8.14
N PRO A 208 22.87 8.65 -8.67
CA PRO A 208 23.90 9.68 -8.75
C PRO A 208 24.21 10.35 -7.39
N ARG A 209 23.33 10.20 -6.38
CA ARG A 209 23.46 10.90 -5.10
C ARG A 209 23.18 10.02 -3.89
N ARG A 210 23.74 10.44 -2.76
CA ARG A 210 23.52 9.85 -1.44
C ARG A 210 22.10 10.19 -0.96
N ARG A 211 21.38 9.18 -0.46
CA ARG A 211 20.05 9.35 0.16
C ARG A 211 20.17 9.85 1.59
N ASN A 212 19.23 10.71 2.00
CA ASN A 212 19.15 11.24 3.37
C ASN A 212 18.37 10.29 4.31
N GLY A 213 17.46 9.49 3.78
CA GLY A 213 16.59 8.59 4.53
C GLY A 213 15.33 8.27 3.75
N VAL A 214 14.36 7.67 4.42
CA VAL A 214 12.99 7.50 3.93
C VAL A 214 12.21 8.76 4.30
N ASP A 215 11.43 9.31 3.37
CA ASP A 215 10.56 10.47 3.62
C ASP A 215 9.11 10.04 3.87
N LEU A 216 8.69 8.97 3.19
CA LEU A 216 7.40 8.32 3.38
C LEU A 216 7.57 6.79 3.37
N ALA A 217 7.02 6.12 4.37
CA ALA A 217 6.83 4.68 4.37
C ALA A 217 5.34 4.34 4.24
N VAL A 218 4.97 3.48 3.30
CA VAL A 218 3.62 2.97 3.13
C VAL A 218 3.60 1.52 3.57
N PHE A 219 2.79 1.19 4.56
CA PHE A 219 2.68 -0.13 5.14
C PHE A 219 1.40 -0.84 4.69
N SER A 220 1.49 -2.14 4.40
CA SER A 220 0.33 -3.00 4.15
C SER A 220 0.60 -4.41 4.66
N SER A 221 -0.42 -5.08 5.20
CA SER A 221 -0.38 -6.52 5.49
C SER A 221 -1.73 -7.13 5.20
N GLY A 222 -1.78 -8.15 4.34
CA GLY A 222 -3.02 -8.85 4.06
C GLY A 222 -2.86 -10.12 3.24
N LEU A 223 -2.09 -10.12 2.15
CA LEU A 223 -2.05 -11.31 1.27
C LEU A 223 -1.41 -12.52 1.95
N TRP A 224 -0.29 -12.32 2.63
CA TRP A 224 0.35 -13.38 3.42
C TRP A 224 -0.54 -13.89 4.55
N ASP A 225 -1.27 -12.99 5.21
CA ASP A 225 -2.16 -13.32 6.33
C ASP A 225 -3.31 -14.21 5.84
N LEU A 226 -3.96 -13.81 4.75
CA LEU A 226 -5.03 -14.58 4.11
C LEU A 226 -4.53 -15.93 3.57
N ALA A 227 -3.32 -15.97 2.99
CA ALA A 227 -2.72 -17.20 2.51
C ALA A 227 -2.42 -18.19 3.65
N THR A 228 -1.86 -17.72 4.76
CA THR A 228 -1.66 -18.52 5.98
C THR A 228 -2.97 -19.10 6.46
N TRP A 229 -4.01 -18.28 6.62
CA TRP A 229 -5.31 -18.75 7.11
C TRP A 229 -5.99 -19.72 6.15
N ALA A 230 -5.85 -19.54 4.83
CA ALA A 230 -6.36 -20.50 3.86
C ALA A 230 -5.64 -21.86 3.95
N MET A 231 -4.33 -21.87 4.23
CA MET A 231 -3.59 -23.11 4.47
C MET A 231 -4.02 -23.80 5.77
N GLU A 232 -4.21 -23.04 6.85
CA GLU A 232 -4.73 -23.56 8.13
C GLU A 232 -6.15 -24.12 7.98
N ASP A 233 -7.04 -23.37 7.34
CA ASP A 233 -8.43 -23.78 7.10
C ASP A 233 -8.44 -25.10 6.33
N ALA A 234 -7.63 -25.22 5.28
CA ALA A 234 -7.51 -26.46 4.52
C ALA A 234 -7.00 -27.64 5.35
N GLN A 235 -6.03 -27.42 6.25
CA GLN A 235 -5.53 -28.46 7.17
C GLN A 235 -6.61 -28.92 8.16
N MET A 236 -7.52 -28.02 8.55
CA MET A 236 -8.63 -28.31 9.46
C MET A 236 -9.90 -28.80 8.74
N GLY A 237 -9.89 -28.92 7.41
CA GLY A 237 -11.08 -29.28 6.63
C GLY A 237 -12.15 -28.18 6.58
N LEU A 238 -11.77 -26.93 6.85
CA LEU A 238 -12.63 -25.76 6.80
C LEU A 238 -12.63 -25.12 5.40
N VAL A 239 -13.71 -24.41 5.08
CA VAL A 239 -13.87 -23.72 3.80
C VAL A 239 -13.19 -22.36 3.84
N SER A 240 -12.18 -22.14 2.98
CA SER A 240 -11.38 -20.90 2.98
C SER A 240 -12.11 -19.66 2.47
N SER A 241 -13.35 -19.78 1.96
CA SER A 241 -14.18 -18.63 1.54
C SER A 241 -15.05 -18.06 2.67
N GLN A 242 -15.18 -18.76 3.80
CA GLN A 242 -15.95 -18.27 4.94
C GLN A 242 -15.29 -17.06 5.61
N ASP A 243 -16.08 -16.27 6.32
CA ASP A 243 -15.59 -15.12 7.08
C ASP A 243 -14.47 -15.49 8.06
N LEU A 244 -13.56 -14.55 8.28
CA LEU A 244 -12.53 -14.65 9.30
C LEU A 244 -13.17 -14.64 10.69
N THR A 245 -12.64 -15.48 11.58
CA THR A 245 -13.07 -15.51 12.97
C THR A 245 -12.68 -14.22 13.68
N GLU A 246 -13.46 -13.85 14.70
CA GLU A 246 -13.16 -12.68 15.55
C GLU A 246 -11.74 -12.76 16.14
N GLN A 247 -11.29 -13.96 16.50
CA GLN A 247 -9.94 -14.19 17.03
C GLN A 247 -8.85 -13.86 16.01
N ARG A 248 -9.01 -14.23 14.74
CA ARG A 248 -8.06 -13.89 13.66
C ARG A 248 -7.96 -12.38 13.49
N ILE A 249 -9.10 -11.68 13.45
CA ILE A 249 -9.14 -10.22 13.33
C ILE A 249 -8.50 -9.54 14.55
N LYS A 250 -8.81 -9.99 15.78
CA LYS A 250 -8.19 -9.45 17.01
C LYS A 250 -6.68 -9.63 17.02
N ASN A 251 -6.20 -10.83 16.69
CA ASN A 251 -4.77 -11.14 16.63
C ASN A 251 -4.06 -10.33 15.56
N TRP A 252 -4.65 -10.23 14.37
CA TRP A 252 -4.12 -9.44 13.26
C TRP A 252 -3.97 -7.96 13.67
N ARG A 253 -5.02 -7.33 14.23
CA ARG A 253 -4.95 -5.95 14.74
C ARG A 253 -3.84 -5.76 15.77
N ALA A 254 -3.73 -6.67 16.74
CA ALA A 254 -2.68 -6.61 17.76
C ALA A 254 -1.28 -6.72 17.14
N ARG A 255 -1.06 -7.64 16.21
CA ARG A 255 0.24 -7.78 15.54
C ARG A 255 0.59 -6.58 14.68
N THR A 256 -0.38 -5.97 14.01
CA THR A 256 -0.13 -4.77 13.20
C THR A 256 0.36 -3.59 14.04
N VAL A 257 -0.11 -3.43 15.28
CA VAL A 257 0.41 -2.42 16.22
C VAL A 257 1.92 -2.59 16.41
N ASP A 258 2.36 -3.83 16.65
CA ASP A 258 3.78 -4.12 16.87
C ASP A 258 4.60 -3.94 15.58
N MET A 259 4.06 -4.38 14.43
CA MET A 259 4.71 -4.22 13.13
C MET A 259 4.91 -2.75 12.77
N ILE A 260 3.87 -1.92 12.87
CA ILE A 260 3.98 -0.48 12.59
C ILE A 260 4.95 0.19 13.57
N THR A 261 4.93 -0.20 14.84
CA THR A 261 5.90 0.31 15.83
C THR A 261 7.34 -0.05 15.44
N SER A 262 7.57 -1.29 14.99
CA SER A 262 8.89 -1.72 14.50
C SER A 262 9.30 -0.98 13.23
N LEU A 263 8.37 -0.75 12.30
CA LEU A 263 8.63 -0.01 11.08
C LEU A 263 9.04 1.43 11.40
N GLN A 264 8.28 2.14 12.24
CA GLN A 264 8.58 3.50 12.69
C GLN A 264 9.98 3.59 13.30
N LYS A 265 10.37 2.62 14.14
CA LYS A 265 11.73 2.56 14.69
C LYS A 265 12.80 2.45 13.59
N THR A 266 12.55 1.65 12.55
CA THR A 266 13.51 1.41 11.47
C THR A 266 13.60 2.59 10.48
N VAL A 267 12.48 3.22 10.13
CA VAL A 267 12.48 4.36 9.18
C VAL A 267 12.75 5.71 9.84
N GLY A 268 12.70 5.78 11.17
CA GLY A 268 13.00 6.99 11.94
C GLY A 268 11.86 8.00 11.87
N ASN A 269 12.16 9.23 11.47
CA ASN A 269 11.20 10.34 11.45
C ASN A 269 10.28 10.34 10.22
N ALA A 270 10.42 9.37 9.31
CA ALA A 270 9.57 9.28 8.13
C ALA A 270 8.10 9.17 8.53
N ARG A 271 7.22 9.83 7.78
CA ARG A 271 5.78 9.61 7.93
C ARG A 271 5.46 8.16 7.54
N VAL A 272 4.58 7.52 8.30
CA VAL A 272 4.06 6.19 7.95
C VAL A 272 2.60 6.32 7.53
N ALA A 273 2.26 5.84 6.34
CA ALA A 273 0.89 5.67 5.89
C ALA A 273 0.54 4.18 5.89
N TRP A 274 -0.70 3.83 6.21
CA TRP A 274 -1.19 2.46 6.08
C TRP A 274 -2.05 2.40 4.82
N ARG A 275 -1.87 1.40 3.96
CA ARG A 275 -2.70 1.15 2.78
C ARG A 275 -3.73 0.04 3.02
N SER A 276 -4.94 0.18 2.49
CA SER A 276 -5.96 -0.87 2.42
C SER A 276 -5.65 -1.91 1.34
N LEU A 277 -6.06 -3.16 1.52
CA LEU A 277 -5.91 -4.21 0.51
C LEU A 277 -7.00 -4.09 -0.57
N PRO A 278 -6.68 -4.01 -1.88
CA PRO A 278 -7.70 -3.86 -2.92
C PRO A 278 -8.65 -5.05 -2.92
N LEU A 279 -9.91 -4.77 -3.20
CA LEU A 279 -10.91 -5.82 -3.32
C LEU A 279 -10.68 -6.60 -4.62
N PRO A 280 -10.64 -7.95 -4.57
CA PRO A 280 -10.50 -8.75 -5.78
C PRO A 280 -11.75 -8.61 -6.64
N ALA A 281 -11.57 -8.66 -7.97
CA ALA A 281 -12.69 -8.94 -8.87
C ALA A 281 -13.28 -10.33 -8.56
N ALA A 282 -14.56 -10.54 -8.88
CA ALA A 282 -15.29 -11.75 -8.50
C ALA A 282 -14.66 -13.05 -9.06
N ASP A 283 -13.98 -12.95 -10.20
CA ASP A 283 -13.28 -14.03 -10.91
C ASP A 283 -11.76 -14.05 -10.68
N ALA A 284 -11.20 -13.03 -10.02
CA ALA A 284 -9.78 -12.89 -9.75
C ALA A 284 -9.39 -13.63 -8.46
N HIS A 285 -9.09 -14.92 -8.57
CA HIS A 285 -8.59 -15.70 -7.44
C HIS A 285 -7.06 -15.65 -7.37
N GLY A 286 -6.52 -15.03 -6.31
CA GLY A 286 -5.11 -15.20 -5.96
C GLY A 286 -4.86 -16.59 -5.37
N SER A 287 -3.82 -17.28 -5.85
CA SER A 287 -3.39 -18.58 -5.32
C SER A 287 -2.12 -18.49 -4.49
N VAL A 288 -1.99 -19.36 -3.48
CA VAL A 288 -0.78 -19.42 -2.63
C VAL A 288 0.47 -19.62 -3.48
N ARG A 289 0.39 -20.40 -4.56
CA ARG A 289 1.46 -20.59 -5.55
C ARG A 289 1.92 -19.26 -6.14
N THR A 290 1.00 -18.44 -6.66
CA THR A 290 1.37 -17.14 -7.25
C THR A 290 1.96 -16.18 -6.22
N LEU A 291 1.46 -16.22 -4.97
CA LEU A 291 2.08 -15.46 -3.88
C LEU A 291 3.51 -15.96 -3.60
N LEU A 292 3.76 -17.26 -3.57
CA LEU A 292 5.09 -17.83 -3.34
C LEU A 292 6.06 -17.55 -4.50
N GLU A 293 5.57 -17.54 -5.74
CA GLU A 293 6.32 -17.12 -6.94
C GLU A 293 6.80 -15.67 -6.84
N SER A 294 6.04 -14.81 -6.16
CA SER A 294 6.37 -13.38 -6.07
C SER A 294 7.64 -13.07 -5.26
N LEU A 295 8.14 -14.01 -4.44
CA LEU A 295 9.31 -13.82 -3.57
C LEU A 295 10.65 -14.03 -4.26
N ARG A 296 10.64 -14.60 -5.46
CA ARG A 296 11.85 -14.91 -6.22
C ARG A 296 11.83 -14.24 -7.58
N ALA A 297 13.00 -13.80 -8.04
CA ALA A 297 13.09 -13.10 -9.32
C ALA A 297 12.74 -14.01 -10.51
N SER A 298 13.11 -15.30 -10.45
CA SER A 298 13.05 -16.20 -11.61
C SER A 298 12.50 -17.60 -11.33
N PHE A 299 12.40 -18.01 -10.06
CA PHE A 299 11.98 -19.37 -9.69
C PHE A 299 10.45 -19.60 -9.73
N LYS A 300 10.03 -20.77 -10.23
CA LYS A 300 8.63 -21.22 -10.24
C LYS A 300 8.47 -22.49 -9.38
N PRO A 301 7.59 -22.52 -8.36
CA PRO A 301 7.29 -23.72 -7.57
C PRO A 301 6.60 -24.79 -8.43
N THR A 302 6.92 -26.05 -8.17
CA THR A 302 6.33 -27.22 -8.86
C THR A 302 5.29 -27.96 -8.03
N ASN A 303 4.93 -27.45 -6.85
CA ASN A 303 4.04 -28.14 -5.91
C ASN A 303 2.57 -27.74 -6.10
N ASP A 304 1.75 -28.65 -6.62
CA ASP A 304 0.32 -28.46 -6.88
C ASP A 304 -0.51 -28.19 -5.61
N SER A 305 -0.03 -28.58 -4.42
CA SER A 305 -0.74 -28.32 -3.16
C SER A 305 -0.85 -26.82 -2.79
N ASN A 306 -0.08 -25.97 -3.48
CA ASN A 306 -0.07 -24.52 -3.32
C ASN A 306 -1.09 -23.81 -4.27
N ASP A 307 -1.80 -24.51 -5.14
CA ASP A 307 -2.79 -23.89 -6.05
C ASP A 307 -4.14 -23.61 -5.37
N ARG A 308 -4.10 -23.06 -4.15
CA ARG A 308 -5.28 -22.82 -3.31
C ARG A 308 -5.70 -21.35 -3.37
N PRO A 309 -6.96 -21.05 -3.70
CA PRO A 309 -7.48 -19.68 -3.61
C PRO A 309 -7.55 -19.23 -2.15
N PHE A 310 -7.05 -18.03 -1.88
CA PHE A 310 -7.03 -17.47 -0.53
C PHE A 310 -7.58 -16.04 -0.44
N VAL A 311 -7.78 -15.37 -1.56
CA VAL A 311 -8.28 -13.99 -1.60
C VAL A 311 -9.78 -14.03 -1.90
N TYR A 312 -10.57 -13.64 -0.90
CA TYR A 312 -12.02 -13.56 -0.98
C TYR A 312 -12.49 -12.18 -0.50
N ALA A 313 -13.44 -11.57 -1.22
CA ALA A 313 -13.87 -10.20 -0.99
C ALA A 313 -14.37 -9.93 0.44
N ASN A 314 -15.09 -10.89 1.05
CA ASN A 314 -15.53 -10.80 2.44
C ASN A 314 -14.35 -10.72 3.42
N ARG A 315 -13.33 -11.57 3.25
CA ARG A 315 -12.14 -11.56 4.12
C ARG A 315 -11.32 -10.28 3.95
N VAL A 316 -11.16 -9.81 2.71
CA VAL A 316 -10.49 -8.53 2.41
C VAL A 316 -11.25 -7.36 3.06
N ALA A 317 -12.58 -7.33 2.94
CA ALA A 317 -13.41 -6.31 3.58
C ALA A 317 -13.29 -6.34 5.12
N GLN A 318 -13.25 -7.52 5.74
CA GLN A 318 -13.02 -7.64 7.19
C GLN A 318 -11.67 -7.07 7.62
N LEU A 319 -10.58 -7.30 6.86
CA LEU A 319 -9.27 -6.72 7.13
C LEU A 319 -9.25 -5.20 6.94
N ASN A 320 -9.84 -4.69 5.86
CA ASN A 320 -9.92 -3.24 5.62
C ASN A 320 -10.76 -2.52 6.69
N ASN A 321 -11.88 -3.10 7.11
CA ASN A 321 -12.68 -2.58 8.23
C ASN A 321 -11.90 -2.59 9.54
N ALA A 322 -11.14 -3.67 9.82
CA ALA A 322 -10.30 -3.77 11.01
C ALA A 322 -9.15 -2.74 11.00
N ARG A 323 -8.57 -2.47 9.82
CA ARG A 323 -7.60 -1.39 9.59
C ARG A 323 -8.21 -0.03 9.89
N ALA A 324 -9.34 0.30 9.26
CA ALA A 324 -10.01 1.58 9.43
C ALA A 324 -10.37 1.83 10.91
N ALA A 325 -10.92 0.83 11.59
CA ALA A 325 -11.20 0.87 13.03
C ALA A 325 -9.95 0.95 13.93
N SER A 326 -8.76 0.75 13.38
CA SER A 326 -7.49 0.94 14.09
C SER A 326 -6.84 2.29 13.80
N LEU A 327 -7.13 2.90 12.65
CA LEU A 327 -6.67 4.24 12.26
C LEU A 327 -7.50 5.35 12.93
N TYR A 328 -8.81 5.15 13.03
CA TYR A 328 -9.77 6.13 13.53
C TYR A 328 -10.29 5.77 14.92
N LEU A 329 -9.37 5.73 15.90
CA LEU A 329 -9.74 5.45 17.28
C LEU A 329 -10.42 6.66 17.92
N GLU A 330 -11.68 6.50 18.36
CA GLU A 330 -12.45 7.54 19.01
C GLU A 330 -12.80 7.18 20.45
N GLY A 331 -13.05 8.19 21.29
CA GLY A 331 -13.52 7.99 22.66
C GLY A 331 -12.67 7.00 23.48
N ARG A 332 -13.26 5.84 23.79
CA ARG A 332 -12.66 4.77 24.60
C ARG A 332 -12.06 3.63 23.78
N ASP A 333 -11.98 3.77 22.46
CA ASP A 333 -11.42 2.75 21.59
C ASP A 333 -9.94 2.54 21.88
N THR A 334 -9.54 1.27 21.97
CA THR A 334 -8.15 0.90 22.18
C THR A 334 -7.77 -0.32 21.37
N VAL A 335 -6.52 -0.37 20.93
CA VAL A 335 -5.90 -1.54 20.33
C VAL A 335 -4.59 -1.81 21.06
N ARG A 336 -4.45 -3.02 21.60
CA ARG A 336 -3.22 -3.43 22.30
C ARG A 336 -2.43 -4.38 21.42
N GLY A 337 -1.18 -4.02 21.17
CA GLY A 337 -0.22 -4.89 20.51
C GLY A 337 0.17 -6.08 21.38
N THR A 338 0.69 -7.14 20.75
CA THR A 338 1.12 -8.34 21.49
C THR A 338 2.34 -8.06 22.38
N SER A 339 3.13 -7.03 22.06
CA SER A 339 4.20 -6.52 22.92
C SER A 339 3.71 -5.72 24.14
N GLY A 340 2.40 -5.47 24.23
CA GLY A 340 1.78 -4.65 25.28
C GLY A 340 1.61 -3.17 24.92
N ARG A 341 2.14 -2.71 23.78
CA ARG A 341 1.95 -1.34 23.27
C ARG A 341 0.46 -1.02 23.11
N LEU A 342 0.00 0.08 23.67
CA LEU A 342 -1.40 0.49 23.62
C LEU A 342 -1.57 1.67 22.67
N TRP A 343 -2.47 1.51 21.70
CA TRP A 343 -3.03 2.61 20.92
C TRP A 343 -4.40 2.98 21.47
N SER A 344 -4.65 4.27 21.58
CA SER A 344 -5.90 4.88 22.01
C SER A 344 -6.03 6.24 21.33
N SER A 345 -7.20 6.86 21.38
CA SER A 345 -7.41 8.23 20.88
C SER A 345 -6.38 9.27 21.37
N GLN A 346 -5.75 9.04 22.53
CA GLN A 346 -4.74 9.93 23.11
C GLN A 346 -3.28 9.56 22.79
N VAL A 347 -3.01 8.29 22.44
CA VAL A 347 -1.66 7.72 22.31
C VAL A 347 -1.47 7.03 20.95
N HIS A 348 -2.28 7.40 19.96
CA HIS A 348 -2.23 6.83 18.62
C HIS A 348 -1.09 7.45 17.79
N PRO A 349 -0.28 6.66 17.07
CA PRO A 349 0.68 7.21 16.11
C PRO A 349 -0.05 8.01 15.02
N GLN A 350 0.52 9.12 14.57
CA GLN A 350 -0.02 9.81 13.41
C GLN A 350 0.29 8.99 12.15
N LEU A 351 -0.70 8.21 11.70
CA LEU A 351 -0.62 7.41 10.48
C LEU A 351 -1.40 8.09 9.35
N GLY A 352 -0.82 8.08 8.15
CA GLY A 352 -1.55 8.39 6.92
C GLY A 352 -2.51 7.27 6.53
N ASP A 353 -3.54 7.60 5.75
CA ASP A 353 -4.51 6.65 5.24
C ASP A 353 -4.41 6.61 3.71
N ILE A 354 -4.10 5.45 3.14
CA ILE A 354 -4.22 5.18 1.71
C ILE A 354 -5.34 4.16 1.48
N PRO A 355 -6.57 4.61 1.26
CA PRO A 355 -7.76 3.78 1.18
C PRO A 355 -8.03 3.36 -0.26
N LEU A 356 -7.04 2.67 -0.83
CA LEU A 356 -7.06 2.19 -2.20
C LEU A 356 -8.31 1.34 -2.51
N ALA A 357 -8.70 0.47 -1.59
CA ALA A 357 -9.80 -0.47 -1.79
C ALA A 357 -11.15 0.23 -1.83
N GLU A 358 -11.31 1.26 -1.00
CA GLU A 358 -12.49 2.10 -0.91
C GLU A 358 -12.61 3.00 -2.14
N ILE A 359 -11.48 3.50 -2.65
CA ILE A 359 -11.42 4.34 -3.86
C ILE A 359 -11.70 3.53 -5.13
N THR A 360 -11.18 2.30 -5.23
CA THR A 360 -11.34 1.46 -6.42
C THR A 360 -12.57 0.54 -6.37
N LEU A 361 -13.33 0.57 -5.27
CA LEU A 361 -14.56 -0.20 -5.15
C LEU A 361 -15.54 0.13 -6.28
N GLY A 362 -16.01 -0.90 -6.97
CA GLY A 362 -16.98 -0.76 -8.05
C GLY A 362 -16.42 -0.14 -9.33
N GLN A 363 -15.10 0.07 -9.43
CA GLN A 363 -14.47 0.39 -10.71
C GLN A 363 -14.42 -0.87 -11.57
N GLU A 364 -15.11 -0.84 -12.71
CA GLU A 364 -14.88 -1.82 -13.77
C GLU A 364 -13.52 -1.51 -14.39
N SER A 365 -12.63 -2.49 -14.39
CA SER A 365 -11.37 -2.33 -15.09
C SER A 365 -11.26 -3.38 -16.20
N PRO A 366 -10.95 -2.95 -17.45
CA PRO A 366 -11.14 -3.75 -18.65
C PRO A 366 -10.07 -4.84 -18.88
N ALA A 367 -9.08 -4.96 -18.00
CA ALA A 367 -8.00 -5.96 -18.10
C ALA A 367 -8.25 -7.12 -17.12
N PRO A 368 -7.66 -8.32 -17.32
CA PRO A 368 -7.71 -9.36 -16.30
C PRO A 368 -6.91 -8.92 -15.07
N HIS A 369 -7.59 -8.36 -14.08
CA HIS A 369 -7.01 -8.02 -12.78
C HIS A 369 -6.68 -9.30 -12.05
N THR A 370 -5.48 -9.37 -11.48
CA THR A 370 -5.23 -10.30 -10.38
C THR A 370 -5.09 -9.47 -9.11
N VAL A 371 -5.38 -10.05 -7.96
CA VAL A 371 -5.09 -9.43 -6.66
C VAL A 371 -3.60 -9.01 -6.50
N PHE A 372 -2.70 -9.61 -7.29
CA PHE A 372 -1.27 -9.29 -7.29
C PHE A 372 -0.89 -8.23 -8.32
N ASN A 373 -1.72 -7.98 -9.33
CA ASN A 373 -1.50 -6.97 -10.35
C ASN A 373 -2.84 -6.31 -10.72
N VAL A 374 -3.02 -5.11 -10.19
CA VAL A 374 -4.22 -4.28 -10.39
C VAL A 374 -4.21 -3.54 -11.74
N GLY A 375 -3.23 -3.77 -12.60
CA GLY A 375 -3.12 -3.08 -13.88
C GLY A 375 -2.65 -1.62 -13.75
N LEU A 376 -2.33 -1.00 -14.88
CA LEU A 376 -1.78 0.36 -14.90
C LEU A 376 -2.85 1.44 -14.67
N VAL A 377 -4.06 1.20 -15.18
CA VAL A 377 -5.16 2.18 -15.23
C VAL A 377 -6.48 1.45 -14.91
N PRO A 378 -7.33 2.00 -14.03
CA PRO A 378 -7.13 3.23 -13.25
C PRO A 378 -6.29 3.00 -11.96
N ASP A 379 -6.16 1.76 -11.50
CA ASP A 379 -5.78 1.45 -10.12
C ASP A 379 -4.35 1.89 -9.74
N ALA A 380 -3.33 1.57 -10.54
CA ALA A 380 -1.96 1.99 -10.22
C ALA A 380 -1.78 3.51 -10.29
N MET A 381 -2.47 4.20 -11.20
CA MET A 381 -2.47 5.66 -11.25
C MET A 381 -3.04 6.26 -9.96
N LEU A 382 -4.22 5.80 -9.53
CA LEU A 382 -4.87 6.27 -8.30
C LEU A 382 -4.03 5.94 -7.06
N PHE A 383 -3.42 4.76 -7.01
CA PHE A 383 -2.51 4.38 -5.94
C PHE A 383 -1.33 5.37 -5.84
N TRP A 384 -0.63 5.62 -6.95
CA TRP A 384 0.54 6.50 -6.92
C TRP A 384 0.17 7.96 -6.65
N ASP A 385 -0.98 8.43 -7.12
CA ASP A 385 -1.45 9.77 -6.77
C ASP A 385 -1.74 9.90 -5.26
N ALA A 386 -2.36 8.89 -4.64
CA ALA A 386 -2.56 8.85 -3.19
C ALA A 386 -1.24 8.78 -2.40
N VAL A 387 -0.26 8.00 -2.87
CA VAL A 387 1.08 7.96 -2.27
C VAL A 387 1.77 9.32 -2.37
N LEU A 388 1.68 10.00 -3.51
CA LEU A 388 2.27 11.33 -3.68
C LEU A 388 1.55 12.39 -2.84
N ALA A 389 0.25 12.25 -2.60
CA ALA A 389 -0.49 13.10 -1.68
C ALA A 389 0.00 12.90 -0.22
N GLU A 390 0.22 11.67 0.22
CA GLU A 390 0.82 11.40 1.55
C GLU A 390 2.27 11.89 1.63
N LEU A 391 3.05 11.79 0.55
CA LEU A 391 4.40 12.33 0.50
C LEU A 391 4.37 13.87 0.59
N ARG A 392 3.45 14.51 -0.11
CA ARG A 392 3.22 15.95 -0.05
C ARG A 392 2.97 16.41 1.39
N MET A 393 2.19 15.66 2.16
CA MET A 393 1.92 15.92 3.58
C MET A 393 3.15 15.64 4.47
N ALA A 394 3.97 14.65 4.12
CA ALA A 394 5.18 14.30 4.87
C ALA A 394 6.29 15.37 4.75
N VAL A 395 6.32 16.10 3.63
CA VAL A 395 7.37 17.08 3.28
C VAL A 395 6.87 18.54 3.32
N ALA A 396 5.63 18.75 3.79
CA ALA A 396 5.01 20.07 3.95
C ALA A 396 5.58 20.86 5.13
#